data_AF-A0A3B9YF72-F1
#
_entry.id   AF-A0A3B9YF72-F1
#
_cell.length_a   1.000
_cell.length_b   1.000
_cell.length_c   1.000
_cell.angle_alpha   90.00
_cell.angle_beta   90.00
_cell.angle_gamma   90.00
#
_symmetry.space_group_name_H-M   'P 1'
#
loop_
_entity.id
_entity.type
_entity.pdbx_description
1 polymer ?
#
loop_
_entity_poly.entity_id
_entity_poly.type
_entity_poly.pdbx_seq_one_letter_code
_entity_poly.pdbx_strand_id
1 'polypeptide(L)'
;MSELIKESVQKQFFAKFESEPDLQGKVEPLFLEVLRVELLKPGATTKAVLIEGCHGALSGLLLAGKDVRACAVDILKAVALVVQERSGDPMTTMGYALEGIARIAPAVHRDTVAQIANEIDSAFMGAGETFSAFASKYQPKS
;
A
#
# COMPACT_ATOMS: atom_id res chain seq x y z
N MET A 1 0.65 -14.43 -11.54
CA MET A 1 1.59 -13.28 -11.51
C MET A 1 1.22 -12.31 -10.38
N SER A 2 -0.05 -11.94 -10.19
CA SER A 2 -0.50 -11.07 -9.09
C SER A 2 -0.12 -11.58 -7.69
N GLU A 3 -0.44 -12.83 -7.34
CA GLU A 3 -0.09 -13.41 -6.03
C GLU A 3 1.44 -13.46 -5.79
N LEU A 4 2.23 -13.66 -6.84
CA LEU A 4 3.71 -13.69 -6.72
C LEU A 4 4.29 -12.32 -6.33
N ILE A 5 3.70 -11.22 -6.83
CA ILE A 5 4.12 -9.86 -6.48
C ILE A 5 3.79 -9.60 -5.01
N LYS A 6 2.54 -9.88 -4.61
CA LYS A 6 2.08 -9.71 -3.22
C LYS A 6 2.96 -10.47 -2.24
N GLU A 7 3.16 -11.78 -2.46
CA GLU A 7 3.99 -12.61 -1.58
C GLU A 7 5.45 -12.13 -1.53
N SER A 8 6.01 -11.73 -2.68
CA SER A 8 7.38 -11.24 -2.75
C SER A 8 7.55 -9.95 -1.94
N VAL A 9 6.65 -8.98 -2.11
CA VAL A 9 6.68 -7.71 -1.38
C VAL A 9 6.43 -7.93 0.11
N GLN A 10 5.43 -8.74 0.46
CA GLN A 10 5.11 -9.06 1.86
C GLN A 10 6.31 -9.69 2.58
N LYS A 11 6.98 -10.68 1.96
CA LYS A 11 8.17 -11.33 2.52
C LYS A 11 9.33 -10.35 2.69
N GLN A 12 9.58 -9.49 1.70
CA GLN A 12 10.65 -8.49 1.78
C GLN A 12 10.41 -7.50 2.93
N PHE A 13 9.18 -7.02 3.10
CA PHE A 13 8.82 -6.15 4.21
C PHE A 13 8.96 -6.86 5.54
N PHE A 14 8.34 -8.03 5.71
CA PHE A 14 8.44 -8.79 6.96
C PHE A 14 9.90 -9.06 7.36
N ALA A 15 10.72 -9.57 6.44
CA ALA A 15 12.13 -9.88 6.71
C ALA A 15 12.98 -8.64 7.04
N LYS A 16 12.83 -7.54 6.29
CA LYS A 16 13.58 -6.31 6.59
C LYS A 16 13.19 -5.73 7.95
N PHE A 17 11.91 -5.82 8.32
CA PHE A 17 11.42 -5.36 9.62
C PHE A 17 11.87 -6.24 10.80
N GLU A 18 12.01 -7.55 10.60
CA GLU A 18 12.63 -8.41 11.61
C GLU A 18 14.11 -8.05 11.85
N SER A 19 14.84 -7.72 10.78
CA SER A 19 16.26 -7.34 10.90
C SER A 19 16.51 -5.90 11.39
N GLU A 20 15.57 -4.99 11.14
CA GLU A 20 15.66 -3.56 11.50
C GLU A 20 14.41 -3.12 12.27
N PRO A 21 14.35 -3.31 13.60
CA PRO A 21 13.17 -2.99 14.39
C PRO A 21 12.79 -1.50 14.34
N ASP A 22 13.78 -0.62 14.10
CA ASP A 22 13.63 0.82 13.93
C ASP A 22 13.56 1.25 12.45
N LEU A 23 12.50 0.81 11.80
CA LEU A 23 12.07 1.28 10.48
C LEU A 23 11.05 2.43 10.59
N GLN A 24 10.96 3.07 11.75
CA GLN A 24 10.07 4.22 11.93
C GLN A 24 10.51 5.34 10.98
N GLY A 25 9.63 5.76 10.08
CA GLY A 25 9.93 6.74 9.02
C GLY A 25 10.72 6.19 7.81
N LYS A 26 10.98 4.87 7.73
CA LYS A 26 11.70 4.24 6.60
C LYS A 26 10.79 3.45 5.64
N VAL A 27 9.48 3.40 5.90
CA VAL A 27 8.51 2.68 5.06
C VAL A 27 8.49 3.22 3.64
N GLU A 28 8.43 4.55 3.48
CA GLU A 28 8.40 5.22 2.18
C GLU A 28 9.63 4.89 1.31
N PRO A 29 10.89 5.15 1.72
CA PRO A 29 12.04 4.87 0.86
C PRO A 29 12.20 3.38 0.57
N LEU A 30 11.84 2.50 1.51
CA LEU A 30 11.87 1.06 1.29
C LEU A 30 10.84 0.64 0.24
N PHE A 31 9.60 1.12 0.37
CA PHE A 31 8.55 0.76 -0.57
C PHE A 31 8.85 1.29 -1.97
N LEU A 32 9.40 2.49 -2.07
CA LEU A 32 9.84 3.08 -3.33
C LEU A 32 10.87 2.20 -4.05
N GLU A 33 11.88 1.69 -3.33
CA GLU A 33 12.88 0.77 -3.89
C GLU A 33 12.21 -0.51 -4.42
N VAL A 34 11.33 -1.11 -3.62
CA VAL A 34 10.61 -2.33 -3.99
C VAL A 34 9.75 -2.11 -5.23
N LEU A 35 8.98 -1.01 -5.29
CA LEU A 35 8.16 -0.68 -6.45
C LEU A 35 8.99 -0.53 -7.72
N ARG A 36 10.14 0.17 -7.65
CA ARG A 36 11.03 0.34 -8.80
C ARG A 36 11.52 -1.01 -9.33
N VAL A 37 11.87 -1.94 -8.44
CA VAL A 37 12.30 -3.29 -8.83
C VAL A 37 11.15 -4.09 -9.45
N GLU A 38 9.99 -4.12 -8.81
CA GLU A 38 8.82 -4.88 -9.31
C GLU A 38 8.34 -4.38 -10.68
N LEU A 39 8.36 -3.06 -10.89
CA LEU A 39 7.94 -2.43 -12.15
C LEU A 39 8.89 -2.68 -13.33
N LEU A 40 10.10 -3.21 -13.09
CA LEU A 40 11.05 -3.61 -14.12
C LEU A 40 10.92 -5.08 -14.52
N LYS A 41 10.13 -5.87 -13.79
CA LYS A 41 9.99 -7.31 -14.07
C LYS A 41 9.23 -7.55 -15.38
N PRO A 42 9.67 -8.51 -16.23
CA PRO A 42 8.97 -8.86 -17.46
C PRO A 42 7.51 -9.27 -17.20
N GLY A 43 6.57 -8.66 -17.94
CA GLY A 43 5.14 -8.93 -17.81
C GLY A 43 4.44 -8.22 -16.64
N ALA A 44 5.18 -7.48 -15.80
CA ALA A 44 4.57 -6.66 -14.75
C ALA A 44 3.81 -5.47 -15.35
N THR A 45 2.59 -5.24 -14.88
CA THR A 45 1.81 -4.04 -15.22
C THR A 45 1.78 -3.09 -14.05
N THR A 46 1.74 -1.77 -14.31
CA THR A 46 1.64 -0.75 -13.25
C THR A 46 0.47 -1.04 -12.31
N LYS A 47 -0.69 -1.41 -12.86
CA LYS A 47 -1.87 -1.79 -12.07
C LYS A 47 -1.59 -2.95 -11.13
N ALA A 48 -1.06 -4.05 -11.65
CA ALA A 48 -0.82 -5.25 -10.84
C ALA A 48 0.24 -4.98 -9.75
N VAL A 49 1.32 -4.27 -10.09
CA VAL A 49 2.38 -3.96 -9.13
C VAL A 49 1.89 -3.05 -8.01
N LEU A 50 1.11 -2.02 -8.32
CA LEU A 50 0.63 -1.10 -7.29
C LEU A 50 -0.42 -1.74 -6.39
N ILE A 51 -1.39 -2.44 -6.95
CA ILE A 51 -2.42 -3.12 -6.16
C ILE A 51 -1.77 -4.16 -5.24
N GLU A 52 -1.00 -5.09 -5.82
CA GLU A 52 -0.45 -6.23 -5.08
C GLU A 52 0.73 -5.81 -4.19
N GLY A 53 1.52 -4.84 -4.62
CA GLY A 53 2.61 -4.27 -3.83
C GLY A 53 2.11 -3.51 -2.61
N CYS A 54 1.12 -2.62 -2.77
CA CYS A 54 0.56 -1.88 -1.62
C CYS A 54 -0.12 -2.82 -0.63
N HIS A 55 -0.88 -3.80 -1.14
CA HIS A 55 -1.51 -4.83 -0.30
C HIS A 55 -0.47 -5.67 0.43
N GLY A 56 0.56 -6.17 -0.28
CA GLY A 56 1.62 -6.99 0.29
C GLY A 56 2.44 -6.25 1.34
N ALA A 57 2.82 -5.00 1.07
CA ALA A 57 3.57 -4.17 2.01
C ALA A 57 2.78 -3.91 3.29
N LEU A 58 1.54 -3.44 3.17
CA LEU A 58 0.71 -3.15 4.34
C LEU A 58 0.35 -4.42 5.14
N SER A 59 0.15 -5.55 4.47
CA SER A 59 -0.04 -6.85 5.13
C SER A 59 1.22 -7.29 5.89
N GLY A 60 2.40 -7.12 5.30
CA GLY A 60 3.68 -7.42 5.96
C GLY A 60 3.89 -6.54 7.20
N LEU A 61 3.56 -5.26 7.10
CA LEU A 61 3.63 -4.30 8.21
C LEU A 61 2.65 -4.62 9.33
N LEU A 62 1.41 -5.02 8.98
CA LEU A 62 0.41 -5.48 9.95
C LEU A 62 0.91 -6.72 10.71
N LEU A 63 1.45 -7.71 10.01
CA LEU A 63 2.00 -8.93 10.62
C LEU A 63 3.23 -8.63 11.49
N ALA A 64 4.02 -7.62 11.14
CA ALA A 64 5.12 -7.14 11.95
C ALA A 64 4.69 -6.26 13.15
N GLY A 65 3.38 -6.13 13.40
CA GLY A 65 2.81 -5.38 14.52
C GLY A 65 2.95 -3.87 14.40
N LYS A 66 3.12 -3.34 13.18
CA LYS A 66 3.27 -1.89 12.95
C LYS A 66 1.92 -1.19 12.83
N ASP A 67 1.93 0.12 13.08
CA ASP A 67 0.75 0.96 12.90
C ASP A 67 0.46 1.15 11.41
N VAL A 68 -0.49 0.36 10.90
CA VAL A 68 -0.93 0.38 9.50
C VAL A 68 -1.47 1.73 9.04
N ARG A 69 -1.87 2.62 9.95
CA ARG A 69 -2.41 3.95 9.62
C ARG A 69 -1.31 4.85 9.04
N ALA A 70 -0.24 5.02 9.81
CA ALA A 70 0.94 5.77 9.38
C ALA A 70 1.61 5.11 8.16
N CYS A 71 1.70 3.78 8.16
CA CYS A 71 2.30 3.04 7.06
C CYS A 71 1.54 3.19 5.73
N ALA A 72 0.20 3.27 5.75
CA ALA A 72 -0.58 3.48 4.54
C ALA A 72 -0.25 4.83 3.86
N VAL A 73 -0.06 5.88 4.66
CA VAL A 73 0.33 7.21 4.16
C VAL A 73 1.74 7.16 3.55
N ASP A 74 2.70 6.52 4.21
CA ASP A 74 4.07 6.42 3.70
C ASP A 74 4.15 5.58 2.42
N ILE A 75 3.35 4.52 2.31
CA ILE A 75 3.18 3.74 1.07
C ILE A 75 2.67 4.65 -0.07
N LEU A 76 1.66 5.48 0.19
CA LEU A 76 1.11 6.38 -0.82
C LEU A 76 2.09 7.47 -1.27
N LYS A 77 2.90 8.02 -0.36
CA LYS A 77 3.97 8.97 -0.72
C LYS A 77 4.97 8.34 -1.67
N ALA A 78 5.39 7.10 -1.40
CA ALA A 78 6.27 6.37 -2.29
C ALA A 78 5.64 6.11 -3.67
N VAL A 79 4.34 5.80 -3.73
CA VAL A 79 3.62 5.69 -5.02
C VAL A 79 3.60 7.02 -5.75
N ALA A 80 3.34 8.14 -5.06
CA ALA A 80 3.33 9.46 -5.67
C ALA A 80 4.68 9.82 -6.32
N LEU A 81 5.80 9.41 -5.72
CA LEU A 81 7.13 9.57 -6.32
C LEU A 81 7.29 8.72 -7.59
N VAL A 82 6.87 7.45 -7.58
CA VAL A 82 6.88 6.58 -8.77
C VAL A 82 6.01 7.13 -9.89
N VAL A 83 4.86 7.72 -9.53
CA VAL A 83 3.94 8.37 -10.47
C VAL A 83 4.62 9.55 -11.16
N GLN A 84 5.35 10.39 -10.41
CA GLN A 84 6.08 11.52 -10.98
C GLN A 84 7.20 11.08 -11.94
N GLU A 85 7.83 9.94 -11.67
CA GLU A 85 8.90 9.38 -12.51
C GLU A 85 8.38 8.77 -13.82
N ARG A 86 7.07 8.52 -13.94
CA ARG A 86 6.48 7.77 -15.06
C ARG A 86 5.48 8.61 -15.84
N SER A 87 5.48 8.45 -17.15
CA SER A 87 4.43 8.97 -18.01
C SER A 87 3.15 8.12 -17.84
N GLY A 88 2.21 8.59 -17.03
CA GLY A 88 0.91 7.96 -16.80
C GLY A 88 -0.07 8.95 -16.17
N ASP A 89 -1.36 8.59 -16.14
CA ASP A 89 -2.35 9.38 -15.40
C ASP A 89 -2.14 9.20 -13.88
N PRO A 90 -1.80 10.28 -13.15
CA PRO A 90 -1.59 10.21 -11.71
C PRO A 90 -2.81 9.72 -10.95
N MET A 91 -4.01 10.12 -11.37
CA MET A 91 -5.26 9.79 -10.68
C MET A 91 -5.55 8.29 -10.75
N THR A 92 -5.47 7.72 -11.96
CA THR A 92 -5.62 6.27 -12.16
C THR A 92 -4.58 5.48 -11.36
N THR A 93 -3.34 5.95 -11.34
CA THR A 93 -2.22 5.23 -10.69
C THR A 93 -2.34 5.26 -9.17
N MET A 94 -2.70 6.41 -8.58
CA MET A 94 -3.02 6.52 -7.15
C MET A 94 -4.25 5.69 -6.79
N GLY A 95 -5.26 5.61 -7.67
CA GLY A 95 -6.42 4.75 -7.49
C GLY A 95 -6.05 3.26 -7.32
N TYR A 96 -5.07 2.76 -8.07
CA TYR A 96 -4.57 1.39 -7.91
C TYR A 96 -3.91 1.15 -6.55
N ALA A 97 -3.16 2.13 -6.05
CA ALA A 97 -2.55 2.03 -4.73
C ALA A 97 -3.62 2.03 -3.62
N LEU A 98 -4.61 2.93 -3.70
CA LEU A 98 -5.73 2.99 -2.75
C LEU A 98 -6.54 1.69 -2.76
N GLU A 99 -6.78 1.09 -3.93
CA GLU A 99 -7.41 -0.23 -4.04
C GLU A 99 -6.58 -1.30 -3.32
N GLY A 100 -5.26 -1.31 -3.52
CA GLY A 100 -4.34 -2.25 -2.86
C GLY A 100 -4.35 -2.11 -1.33
N ILE A 101 -4.29 -0.88 -0.81
CA ILE A 101 -4.36 -0.60 0.64
C ILE A 101 -5.72 -1.05 1.20
N ALA A 102 -6.82 -0.76 0.50
CA ALA A 102 -8.18 -1.10 0.93
C ALA A 102 -8.42 -2.60 1.12
N ARG A 103 -7.62 -3.46 0.48
CA ARG A 103 -7.70 -4.92 0.65
C ARG A 103 -7.30 -5.40 2.05
N ILE A 104 -6.73 -4.54 2.90
CA ILE A 104 -6.47 -4.85 4.31
C ILE A 104 -7.75 -4.86 5.16
N ALA A 105 -8.84 -4.26 4.68
CA ALA A 105 -10.08 -4.08 5.45
C ALA A 105 -10.63 -5.36 6.12
N PRO A 106 -10.56 -6.57 5.53
CA PRO A 106 -11.00 -7.79 6.20
C PRO A 106 -10.12 -8.21 7.40
N ALA A 107 -8.88 -7.73 7.47
CA ALA A 107 -7.88 -8.13 8.46
C ALA A 107 -7.78 -7.17 9.66
N VAL A 108 -8.53 -6.07 9.66
CA VAL A 108 -8.48 -5.02 10.70
C VAL A 108 -9.89 -4.64 11.18
N HIS A 109 -9.98 -3.97 12.34
CA HIS A 109 -11.26 -3.49 12.84
C HIS A 109 -11.83 -2.38 11.94
N ARG A 110 -13.17 -2.24 11.90
CA ARG A 110 -13.82 -1.18 11.10
C ARG A 110 -13.33 0.22 11.47
N ASP A 111 -13.06 0.46 12.76
CA ASP A 111 -12.52 1.74 13.23
C ASP A 111 -11.11 2.00 12.68
N THR A 112 -10.28 0.96 12.55
CA THR A 112 -8.96 1.09 11.94
C THR A 112 -9.07 1.47 10.46
N VAL A 113 -10.06 0.94 9.73
CA VAL A 113 -10.32 1.34 8.35
C VAL A 113 -10.68 2.83 8.27
N ALA A 114 -11.60 3.29 9.14
CA ALA A 114 -11.96 4.71 9.19
C ALA A 114 -10.76 5.61 9.55
N GLN A 115 -9.91 5.17 10.46
CA GLN A 115 -8.68 5.90 10.81
C GLN A 115 -7.68 5.97 9.65
N ILE A 116 -7.47 4.86 8.92
CA ILE A 116 -6.66 4.87 7.69
C ILE A 116 -7.23 5.87 6.69
N ALA A 117 -8.55 5.90 6.49
CA ALA A 117 -9.18 6.85 5.58
C ALA A 117 -8.90 8.31 5.97
N ASN A 118 -9.00 8.65 7.26
CA ASN A 118 -8.74 9.99 7.77
C ASN A 118 -7.27 10.42 7.62
N GLU A 119 -6.33 9.52 7.90
CA GLU A 119 -4.89 9.77 7.72
C GLU A 119 -4.53 9.96 6.25
N ILE A 120 -5.10 9.13 5.37
CA ILE A 120 -4.95 9.27 3.92
C ILE A 120 -5.50 10.62 3.46
N ASP A 121 -6.69 11.00 3.89
CA ASP A 121 -7.31 12.26 3.47
C ASP A 121 -6.52 13.49 3.95
N SER A 122 -5.98 13.42 5.17
CA SER A 122 -5.15 14.47 5.75
C SER A 122 -3.86 14.69 4.96
N ALA A 123 -3.28 13.63 4.41
CA ALA A 123 -2.07 13.69 3.59
C ALA A 123 -2.35 13.93 2.09
N PHE A 124 -3.49 13.44 1.60
CA PHE A 124 -3.90 13.43 0.20
C PHE A 124 -5.39 13.78 0.12
N MET A 125 -5.69 15.08 0.07
CA MET A 125 -7.06 15.61 0.08
C MET A 125 -7.97 14.92 -0.95
N GLY A 126 -9.08 14.34 -0.50
CA GLY A 126 -10.06 13.62 -1.32
C GLY A 126 -9.74 12.15 -1.56
N ALA A 127 -8.54 11.67 -1.19
CA ALA A 127 -8.16 10.26 -1.35
C ALA A 127 -8.81 9.37 -0.29
N GLY A 128 -9.20 9.91 0.87
CA GLY A 128 -9.87 9.16 1.94
C GLY A 128 -11.23 8.60 1.53
N GLU A 129 -12.01 9.37 0.78
CA GLU A 129 -13.30 8.94 0.23
C GLU A 129 -13.10 7.79 -0.77
N THR A 130 -12.11 7.92 -1.65
CA THR A 130 -11.77 6.89 -2.64
C THR A 130 -11.33 5.60 -1.97
N PHE A 131 -10.46 5.69 -0.96
CA PHE A 131 -10.08 4.55 -0.14
C PHE A 131 -11.30 3.89 0.53
N SER A 132 -12.17 4.68 1.15
CA SER A 132 -13.37 4.19 1.83
C SER A 132 -14.32 3.45 0.88
N ALA A 133 -14.46 3.97 -0.34
CA ALA A 133 -15.24 3.34 -1.40
C ALA A 133 -14.65 2.00 -1.86
N PHE A 134 -13.32 1.84 -1.86
CA PHE A 134 -12.70 0.54 -2.10
C PHE A 134 -12.83 -0.39 -0.90
N ALA A 135 -12.59 0.09 0.33
CA ALA A 135 -12.60 -0.72 1.54
C ALA A 135 -13.98 -1.32 1.81
N SER A 136 -15.06 -0.58 1.53
CA SER A 136 -16.43 -1.08 1.67
C SER A 136 -16.76 -2.28 0.78
N LYS A 137 -16.04 -2.47 -0.34
CA LYS A 137 -16.17 -3.64 -1.21
C LYS A 137 -15.58 -4.91 -0.59
N TYR A 138 -14.59 -4.74 0.30
CA TYR A 138 -13.87 -5.84 0.92
C TYR A 138 -14.36 -6.16 2.33
N GLN A 139 -14.99 -5.20 3.02
CA GLN A 139 -15.53 -5.46 4.35
C GLN A 139 -16.57 -6.59 4.32
N PRO A 140 -16.52 -7.54 5.27
CA PRO A 140 -17.57 -8.53 5.43
C PRO A 140 -18.92 -7.84 5.64
N LYS A 141 -19.92 -8.24 4.86
CA LYS A 141 -21.31 -7.87 5.14
C LYS A 141 -21.70 -8.55 6.44
N SER A 142 -21.88 -7.73 7.47
CA SER A 142 -22.46 -8.13 8.76
C SER A 142 -23.89 -8.60 8.60
#